data_AF-A0A8J4CVU3-F1
#
_entry.id   AF-A0A8J4CVU3-F1
#
_cell.length_a   1.000
_cell.length_b   1.000
_cell.length_c   1.000
_cell.angle_alpha   90.00
_cell.angle_beta   90.00
_cell.angle_gamma   90.00
#
_symmetry.space_group_name_H-M   'P 1'
#
loop_
_entity.id
_entity.type
_entity.pdbx_description
1 polymer ?
#
loop_
_entity_poly.entity_id
_entity_poly.type
_entity_poly.pdbx_seq_one_letter_code
_entity_poly.pdbx_strand_id
1 'polypeptide(L)'
;MVWTVTAIVWVGKATDLVPALSGLTMLLFVARLTLFGLITEKLSTAVLALLEILSDSRYFFLLIALVYGGFALAVAGLRHQTDHNTAIYTTQLFTVLLGDFQSSQLTDERDVWRFPDFSLVLLSIYAMLMLIVFMNLLIATMNDTYDRVKEFREVEVMRLRSHMMVFVKDFIKHNPRKKLKHLNGDVLHLLLRPEEVKSGRWLSQSAAEPSEYSAWAGRITYMRSTIVREVEAVVRTQADKASEQLDAIDNRLGKVEASATAASAAAAAASAAAAAVAAAAAAAPPVKQVEQMAALESRINEMQRGLEALLARPNGSM
;
A
#
# COMPACT_ATOMS: atom_id res chain seq x y z
N MET A 1 12.30 30.07 10.25
CA MET A 1 11.45 31.16 9.72
C MET A 1 11.15 32.19 10.81
N VAL A 2 10.45 31.89 11.91
CA VAL A 2 10.27 32.89 12.99
C VAL A 2 11.62 33.28 13.63
N TRP A 3 12.46 32.29 13.96
CA TRP A 3 13.78 32.50 14.57
C TRP A 3 14.79 33.28 13.73
N THR A 4 14.67 33.21 12.40
CA THR A 4 15.55 33.94 11.47
C THR A 4 15.18 35.42 11.40
N VAL A 5 13.89 35.74 11.51
CA VAL A 5 13.41 37.12 11.57
C VAL A 5 13.77 37.75 12.92
N THR A 6 13.60 37.03 14.03
CA THR A 6 14.08 37.52 15.33
C THR A 6 15.60 37.72 15.36
N ALA A 7 16.38 36.84 14.73
CA ALA A 7 17.84 37.02 14.63
C ALA A 7 18.24 38.25 13.78
N ILE A 8 17.56 38.50 12.66
CA ILE A 8 17.83 39.68 11.80
C ILE A 8 17.43 40.98 12.51
N VAL A 9 16.31 40.99 13.23
CA VAL A 9 15.85 42.13 14.04
C VAL A 9 16.81 42.40 15.20
N TRP A 10 17.36 41.36 15.83
CA TRP A 10 18.32 41.47 16.93
C TRP A 10 19.66 42.10 16.50
N VAL A 11 20.05 41.97 15.23
CA VAL A 11 21.33 42.51 14.70
C VAL A 11 21.25 44.01 14.38
N GLY A 12 20.09 44.66 14.53
CA GLY A 12 19.99 46.10 14.80
C GLY A 12 20.35 47.06 13.67
N LYS A 13 20.49 46.62 12.41
CA LYS A 13 20.94 47.49 11.31
C LYS A 13 19.85 48.16 10.47
N ALA A 14 18.56 47.93 10.73
CA ALA A 14 17.49 48.65 10.04
C ALA A 14 16.18 48.65 10.83
N THR A 15 15.93 49.74 11.56
CA THR A 15 14.69 49.94 12.33
C THR A 15 13.44 49.94 11.45
N ASP A 16 13.55 50.41 10.21
CA ASP A 16 12.42 50.53 9.28
C ASP A 16 12.07 49.20 8.59
N LEU A 17 13.00 48.25 8.57
CA LEU A 17 12.78 46.91 8.04
C LEU A 17 11.99 46.03 9.03
N VAL A 18 12.02 46.33 10.33
CA VAL A 18 11.36 45.51 11.36
C VAL A 18 9.84 45.44 11.17
N PRO A 19 9.11 46.57 10.97
CA PRO A 19 7.68 46.53 10.71
C PRO A 19 7.32 45.85 9.37
N ALA A 20 8.14 46.06 8.34
CA ALA A 20 7.92 45.43 7.03
C ALA A 20 8.08 43.91 7.11
N LEU A 21 9.12 43.43 7.78
CA LEU A 21 9.35 42.00 7.99
C LEU A 21 8.30 41.38 8.90
N SER A 22 7.86 42.07 9.95
CA SER A 22 6.79 41.57 10.81
C SER A 22 5.47 41.45 10.05
N GLY A 23 5.12 42.46 9.23
CA GLY A 23 3.98 42.40 8.32
C GLY A 23 4.05 41.23 7.34
N LEU A 24 5.22 41.03 6.71
CA LEU A 24 5.45 39.88 5.82
C LEU A 24 5.29 38.54 6.57
N THR A 25 5.85 38.42 7.78
CA THR A 25 5.71 37.18 8.57
C THR A 25 4.26 36.92 8.96
N MET A 26 3.49 37.96 9.28
CA MET A 26 2.07 37.84 9.57
C MET A 26 1.29 37.36 8.34
N LEU A 27 1.60 37.91 7.16
CA LEU A 27 0.98 37.48 5.90
C LEU A 27 1.33 36.02 5.58
N LEU A 28 2.61 35.63 5.73
CA LEU A 28 3.04 34.24 5.56
C LEU A 28 2.40 33.30 6.58
N PHE A 29 2.16 33.76 7.80
CA PHE A 29 1.45 32.99 8.82
C PHE A 29 -0.01 32.78 8.43
N VAL A 30 -0.71 33.82 7.96
CA VAL A 30 -2.08 33.71 7.44
C VAL A 30 -2.13 32.78 6.21
N ALA A 31 -1.19 32.91 5.27
CA ALA A 31 -1.08 32.01 4.13
C ALA A 31 -0.80 30.56 4.55
N ARG A 32 -0.03 30.35 5.62
CA ARG A 32 0.17 29.01 6.19
C ARG A 32 -1.09 28.48 6.87
N LEU A 33 -1.87 29.34 7.52
CA LEU A 33 -3.17 28.98 8.10
C LEU A 33 -4.20 28.63 7.02
N THR A 34 -4.22 29.33 5.89
CA THR A 34 -5.09 28.95 4.76
C THR A 34 -4.68 27.60 4.19
N LEU A 35 -3.37 27.30 4.15
CA LEU A 35 -2.87 25.96 3.79
C LEU A 35 -3.27 24.88 4.81
N PHE A 36 -3.45 25.19 6.10
CA PHE A 36 -4.04 24.23 7.04
C PHE A 36 -5.50 23.87 6.68
N GLY A 37 -6.20 24.73 5.93
CA GLY A 37 -7.49 24.42 5.32
C GLY A 37 -7.47 23.18 4.43
N LEU A 38 -6.29 22.76 3.93
CA LEU A 38 -6.08 21.50 3.20
C LEU A 38 -6.47 20.24 3.99
N ILE A 39 -6.52 20.32 5.33
CA ILE A 39 -6.89 19.19 6.19
C ILE A 39 -8.41 18.96 6.17
N THR A 40 -9.20 20.03 6.05
CA THR A 40 -10.67 19.91 6.08
C THR A 40 -11.22 19.60 4.70
N GLU A 41 -12.07 18.58 4.56
CA GLU A 41 -12.49 18.06 3.25
C GLU A 41 -13.13 19.11 2.32
N LYS A 42 -13.93 20.02 2.88
CA LYS A 42 -14.61 21.07 2.11
C LYS A 42 -13.66 22.19 1.66
N LEU A 43 -12.74 22.62 2.52
CA LEU A 43 -11.78 23.67 2.17
C LEU A 43 -10.60 23.12 1.36
N SER A 44 -10.25 21.85 1.53
CA SER A 44 -9.12 21.21 0.86
C SER A 44 -9.24 21.30 -0.65
N THR A 45 -10.43 21.00 -1.19
CA THR A 45 -10.65 21.21 -2.62
C THR A 45 -10.50 22.68 -3.02
N ALA A 46 -11.10 23.61 -2.29
CA ALA A 46 -11.06 25.01 -2.65
C ALA A 46 -9.62 25.55 -2.67
N VAL A 47 -8.81 25.15 -1.68
CA VAL A 47 -7.40 25.54 -1.58
C VAL A 47 -6.55 24.87 -2.67
N LEU A 48 -6.79 23.58 -2.97
CA LEU A 48 -6.10 22.90 -4.08
C LEU A 48 -6.40 23.55 -5.43
N ALA A 49 -7.67 23.87 -5.69
CA ALA A 49 -8.08 24.59 -6.89
C ALA A 49 -7.42 25.96 -6.99
N LEU A 50 -7.39 26.70 -5.89
CA LEU A 50 -6.74 28.00 -5.83
C LEU A 50 -5.22 27.88 -6.11
N LEU A 51 -4.53 26.88 -5.53
CA LEU A 51 -3.11 26.66 -5.77
C LEU A 51 -2.82 26.25 -7.21
N GLU A 52 -3.66 25.42 -7.81
CA GLU A 52 -3.51 24.99 -9.20
C GLU A 52 -3.74 26.15 -10.17
N ILE A 53 -4.80 26.94 -9.96
CA ILE A 53 -5.05 28.18 -10.71
C ILE A 53 -3.86 29.14 -10.57
N LEU A 54 -3.34 29.34 -9.36
CA LEU A 54 -2.16 30.19 -9.14
C LEU A 54 -0.93 29.65 -9.86
N SER A 55 -0.70 28.33 -9.83
CA SER A 55 0.42 27.70 -10.53
C SER A 55 0.32 27.87 -12.04
N ASP A 56 -0.88 27.75 -12.60
CA ASP A 56 -1.11 27.89 -14.04
C ASP A 56 -0.99 29.36 -14.50
N SER A 57 -1.47 30.29 -13.69
CA SER A 57 -1.37 31.74 -13.95
C SER A 57 0.06 32.30 -13.94
N ARG A 58 1.09 31.50 -13.56
CA ARG A 58 2.49 31.96 -13.47
C ARG A 58 3.02 32.58 -14.78
N TYR A 59 2.71 31.95 -15.91
CA TYR A 59 3.19 32.41 -17.21
C TYR A 59 2.49 33.69 -17.64
N PHE A 60 1.21 33.81 -17.30
CA PHE A 60 0.44 35.01 -17.50
C PHE A 60 0.99 36.18 -16.67
N PHE A 61 1.34 35.95 -15.39
CA PHE A 61 1.99 36.98 -14.58
C PHE A 61 3.36 37.40 -15.10
N LEU A 62 4.15 36.47 -15.66
CA LEU A 62 5.43 36.81 -16.32
C LEU A 62 5.21 37.68 -17.56
N LEU A 63 4.17 37.39 -18.34
CA LEU A 63 3.80 38.19 -19.51
C LEU A 63 3.34 39.60 -19.07
N ILE A 64 2.48 39.70 -18.06
CA ILE A 64 2.10 40.98 -17.46
C ILE A 64 3.32 41.75 -16.97
N ALA A 65 4.22 41.10 -16.23
CA ALA A 65 5.41 41.75 -15.70
C ALA A 65 6.32 42.29 -16.82
N LEU A 66 6.45 41.55 -17.92
CA LEU A 66 7.20 41.97 -19.10
C LEU A 66 6.56 43.19 -19.78
N VAL A 67 5.25 43.16 -20.00
CA VAL A 67 4.52 44.27 -20.63
C VAL A 67 4.52 45.50 -19.72
N TYR A 68 4.19 45.32 -18.45
CA TYR A 68 4.26 46.36 -17.43
C TYR A 68 5.65 46.99 -17.36
N GLY A 69 6.72 46.17 -17.31
CA GLY A 69 8.09 46.65 -17.31
C GLY A 69 8.44 47.45 -18.57
N GLY A 70 8.00 46.99 -19.75
CA GLY A 70 8.16 47.71 -21.01
C GLY A 70 7.47 49.07 -21.03
N PHE A 71 6.22 49.14 -20.56
CA PHE A 71 5.48 50.40 -20.46
C PHE A 71 6.04 51.33 -19.38
N ALA A 72 6.46 50.81 -18.23
CA ALA A 72 7.11 51.60 -17.19
C ALA A 72 8.40 52.25 -17.70
N LEU A 73 9.22 51.51 -18.47
CA LEU A 73 10.43 52.05 -19.12
C LEU A 73 10.09 53.08 -20.21
N ALA A 74 9.06 52.84 -21.02
CA ALA A 74 8.60 53.78 -22.03
C ALA A 74 8.14 55.11 -21.39
N VAL A 75 7.31 55.03 -20.35
CA VAL A 75 6.84 56.20 -19.57
C VAL A 75 8.01 56.94 -18.91
N ALA A 76 8.98 56.21 -18.35
CA ALA A 76 10.19 56.82 -17.78
C ALA A 76 10.98 57.63 -18.83
N GLY A 77 11.03 57.17 -20.08
CA GLY A 77 11.67 57.90 -21.18
C GLY A 77 10.90 59.13 -21.68
N LEU A 78 9.59 59.19 -21.46
CA LEU A 78 8.72 60.30 -21.90
C LEU A 78 8.62 61.45 -20.89
N ARG A 79 9.08 61.26 -19.65
CA ARG A 79 8.99 62.28 -18.59
C ARG A 79 10.10 63.33 -18.68
N HIS A 80 9.80 64.53 -18.18
CA HIS A 80 10.80 65.57 -17.98
C HIS A 80 11.72 65.22 -16.78
N GLN A 81 13.02 65.51 -16.90
CA GLN A 81 14.05 65.10 -15.91
C GLN A 81 13.93 65.79 -14.54
N THR A 82 13.01 66.74 -14.36
CA THR A 82 12.94 67.53 -13.12
C THR A 82 12.28 66.79 -11.96
N ASP A 83 11.56 65.70 -12.20
CA ASP A 83 10.80 65.01 -11.15
C ASP A 83 11.08 63.50 -11.14
N HIS A 84 12.00 63.09 -10.26
CA HIS A 84 12.65 61.77 -10.25
C HIS A 84 11.92 60.70 -9.42
N ASN A 85 10.71 60.96 -8.93
CA ASN A 85 10.07 60.02 -8.02
C ASN A 85 9.46 58.80 -8.75
N THR A 86 10.32 57.82 -9.05
CA THR A 86 9.96 56.61 -9.79
C THR A 86 8.88 55.78 -9.12
N ALA A 87 8.82 55.81 -7.79
CA ALA A 87 7.81 55.07 -7.05
C ALA A 87 6.39 55.56 -7.37
N ILE A 88 6.18 56.86 -7.48
CA ILE A 88 4.84 57.43 -7.64
C ILE A 88 4.23 56.98 -8.98
N TYR A 89 4.94 57.14 -10.10
CA TYR A 89 4.37 56.79 -11.40
C TYR A 89 4.24 55.27 -11.60
N THR A 90 5.17 54.47 -11.06
CA THR A 90 5.05 53.01 -11.12
C THR A 90 3.84 52.54 -10.32
N THR A 91 3.59 53.12 -9.13
CA THR A 91 2.37 52.81 -8.37
C THR A 91 1.10 53.20 -9.12
N GLN A 92 1.11 54.33 -9.84
CA GLN A 92 -0.05 54.74 -10.62
C GLN A 92 -0.28 53.86 -11.88
N LEU A 93 0.79 53.47 -12.59
CA LEU A 93 0.68 52.50 -13.70
C LEU A 93 0.15 51.15 -13.21
N PHE A 94 0.49 50.77 -11.98
CA PHE A 94 -0.02 49.57 -11.33
C PHE A 94 -1.50 49.70 -10.92
N THR A 95 -1.97 50.87 -10.45
CA THR A 95 -3.41 51.06 -10.20
C THR A 95 -4.22 51.02 -11.49
N VAL A 96 -3.69 51.55 -12.59
CA VAL A 96 -4.31 51.43 -13.92
C VAL A 96 -4.38 49.97 -14.38
N LEU A 97 -3.37 49.15 -14.07
CA LEU A 97 -3.39 47.71 -14.32
C LEU A 97 -4.55 47.01 -13.58
N LEU A 98 -4.90 47.49 -12.39
CA LEU A 98 -6.05 46.99 -11.61
C LEU A 98 -7.40 47.54 -12.09
N GLY A 99 -7.40 48.41 -13.12
CA GLY A 99 -8.61 49.01 -13.69
C GLY A 99 -9.05 50.31 -13.01
N ASP A 100 -8.21 50.91 -12.16
CA ASP A 100 -8.48 52.23 -11.59
C ASP A 100 -7.92 53.34 -12.48
N PHE A 101 -8.83 54.03 -13.17
CA PHE A 101 -8.53 55.18 -14.05
C PHE A 101 -8.76 56.53 -13.36
N GLN A 102 -9.19 56.54 -12.10
CA GLN A 102 -9.57 57.77 -11.41
C GLN A 102 -8.37 58.51 -10.81
N SER A 103 -7.14 58.08 -11.08
CA SER A 103 -5.96 58.82 -10.66
C SER A 103 -5.86 60.13 -11.45
N SER A 104 -6.52 61.17 -10.95
CA SER A 104 -6.47 62.56 -11.44
C SER A 104 -5.04 63.03 -11.70
N GLN A 105 -4.08 62.48 -10.95
CA GLN A 105 -2.65 62.73 -11.08
C GLN A 105 -2.06 62.39 -12.46
N LEU A 106 -2.60 61.42 -13.21
CA LEU A 106 -2.08 61.11 -14.56
C LEU A 106 -2.57 62.10 -15.63
N THR A 107 -3.75 62.68 -15.44
CA THR A 107 -4.40 63.55 -16.43
C THR A 107 -4.23 65.04 -16.17
N ASP A 108 -4.09 65.45 -14.90
CA ASP A 108 -3.88 66.86 -14.52
C ASP A 108 -2.42 67.31 -14.67
N GLU A 109 -1.45 66.39 -14.63
CA GLU A 109 -0.01 66.71 -14.73
C GLU A 109 0.46 66.85 -16.19
N ARG A 110 -0.21 67.65 -17.01
CA ARG A 110 0.21 67.88 -18.42
C ARG A 110 1.63 68.43 -18.55
N ASP A 111 2.08 69.19 -17.56
CA ASP A 111 3.41 69.83 -17.55
C ASP A 111 4.57 68.86 -17.23
N VAL A 112 4.27 67.65 -16.75
CA VAL A 112 5.28 66.64 -16.37
C VAL A 112 5.76 65.83 -17.58
N TRP A 113 4.95 65.79 -18.64
CA TRP A 113 5.21 65.01 -19.86
C TRP A 113 5.98 65.84 -20.89
N ARG A 114 7.03 65.25 -21.47
CA ARG A 114 7.77 65.90 -22.58
C ARG A 114 6.90 66.04 -23.84
N PHE A 115 5.99 65.09 -24.04
CA PHE A 115 5.05 65.04 -25.16
C PHE A 115 3.67 64.57 -24.66
N PRO A 116 2.79 65.49 -24.23
CA PRO A 116 1.53 65.15 -23.54
C PRO A 116 0.55 64.37 -24.42
N ASP A 117 0.50 64.66 -25.72
CA ASP A 117 -0.41 63.96 -26.63
C ASP A 117 0.04 62.50 -26.86
N PHE A 118 1.35 62.29 -27.00
CA PHE A 118 1.91 60.95 -27.21
C PHE A 118 1.83 60.08 -25.95
N SER A 119 2.04 60.67 -24.76
CA SER A 119 1.86 59.94 -23.50
C SER A 119 0.41 59.52 -23.26
N LEU A 120 -0.56 60.37 -23.63
CA LEU A 120 -1.99 60.03 -23.54
C LEU A 120 -2.35 58.85 -24.44
N VAL A 121 -1.88 58.86 -25.70
CA VAL A 121 -2.09 57.74 -26.62
C VAL A 121 -1.44 56.45 -26.09
N LEU A 122 -0.19 56.52 -25.62
CA LEU A 122 0.52 55.37 -25.06
C LEU A 122 -0.22 54.80 -23.84
N LEU A 123 -0.70 55.67 -22.95
CA LEU A 123 -1.48 55.28 -21.76
C LEU A 123 -2.83 54.68 -22.15
N SER A 124 -3.49 55.21 -23.18
CA SER A 124 -4.75 54.65 -23.70
C SER A 124 -4.55 53.25 -24.28
N ILE A 125 -3.49 53.03 -25.05
CA ILE A 125 -3.12 51.70 -25.56
C ILE A 125 -2.81 50.74 -24.41
N TYR A 126 -2.03 51.20 -23.42
CA TYR A 126 -1.75 50.43 -22.21
C TYR A 126 -3.05 50.03 -21.50
N ALA A 127 -3.92 50.99 -21.20
CA ALA A 127 -5.21 50.76 -20.57
C ALA A 127 -6.07 49.75 -21.32
N MET A 128 -6.16 49.89 -22.64
CA MET A 128 -6.92 48.98 -23.51
C MET A 128 -6.35 47.57 -23.47
N LEU A 129 -5.03 47.43 -23.55
CA LEU A 129 -4.35 46.12 -23.54
C LEU A 129 -4.50 45.45 -22.16
N MET A 130 -4.30 46.20 -21.06
CA MET A 130 -4.43 45.66 -19.71
C MET A 130 -5.86 45.28 -19.34
N LEU A 131 -6.85 46.14 -19.61
CA LEU A 131 -8.24 45.84 -19.30
C LEU A 131 -8.85 44.81 -20.25
N ILE A 132 -8.72 45.02 -21.57
CA ILE A 132 -9.50 44.23 -22.52
C ILE A 132 -8.78 42.93 -22.83
N VAL A 133 -7.47 42.96 -23.02
CA VAL A 133 -6.75 41.74 -23.42
C VAL A 133 -6.40 40.92 -22.18
N PHE A 134 -5.75 41.52 -21.17
CA PHE A 134 -5.28 40.73 -20.04
C PHE A 134 -6.38 40.32 -19.06
N MET A 135 -7.37 41.14 -18.72
CA MET A 135 -8.44 40.66 -17.84
C MET A 135 -9.28 39.57 -18.51
N ASN A 136 -9.64 39.73 -19.78
CA ASN A 136 -10.40 38.69 -20.48
C ASN A 136 -9.60 37.40 -20.64
N LEU A 137 -8.30 37.49 -20.90
CA LEU A 137 -7.44 36.31 -20.99
C LEU A 137 -7.21 35.64 -19.63
N LEU A 138 -7.10 36.40 -18.54
CA LEU A 138 -7.01 35.88 -17.17
C LEU A 138 -8.28 35.11 -16.80
N ILE A 139 -9.45 35.71 -17.06
CA ILE A 139 -10.73 35.06 -16.76
C ILE A 139 -10.88 33.78 -17.59
N ALA A 140 -10.50 33.81 -18.87
CA ALA A 140 -10.58 32.64 -19.73
C ALA A 140 -9.67 31.49 -19.25
N THR A 141 -8.40 31.78 -18.91
CA THR A 141 -7.48 30.75 -18.40
C THR A 141 -7.90 30.26 -17.03
N MET A 142 -8.37 31.15 -16.14
CA MET A 142 -8.88 30.76 -14.83
C MET A 142 -10.12 29.87 -14.93
N ASN A 143 -11.01 30.12 -15.89
CA ASN A 143 -12.20 29.30 -16.09
C ASN A 143 -11.86 27.88 -16.57
N ASP A 144 -10.98 27.75 -17.57
CA ASP A 144 -10.54 26.43 -18.08
C ASP A 144 -9.84 25.62 -16.97
N THR A 145 -8.97 26.26 -16.19
CA THR A 145 -8.25 25.61 -15.09
C THR A 145 -9.19 25.27 -13.94
N TYR A 146 -10.19 26.10 -13.65
CA TYR A 146 -11.21 25.77 -12.66
C TYR A 146 -12.05 24.54 -13.06
N ASP A 147 -12.51 24.48 -14.31
CA ASP A 147 -13.28 23.34 -14.82
C ASP A 147 -12.45 22.05 -14.81
N ARG A 148 -11.18 22.14 -15.20
CA ARG A 148 -10.21 21.03 -15.11
C ARG A 148 -10.05 20.53 -13.67
N VAL A 149 -9.80 21.43 -12.72
CA VAL A 149 -9.67 21.04 -11.30
C VAL A 149 -10.95 20.41 -10.78
N LYS A 150 -12.10 20.95 -11.17
CA LYS A 150 -13.41 20.41 -10.75
C LYS A 150 -13.59 18.97 -11.23
N GLU A 151 -13.13 18.63 -12.43
CA GLU A 151 -13.16 17.26 -12.97
C GLU A 151 -12.21 16.32 -12.20
N PHE A 152 -11.00 16.78 -11.87
CA PHE A 152 -10.01 15.96 -11.15
C PHE A 152 -10.19 15.92 -9.62
N ARG A 153 -11.10 16.74 -9.07
CA ARG A 153 -11.34 16.86 -7.63
C ARG A 153 -11.51 15.52 -6.94
N GLU A 154 -12.34 14.64 -7.50
CA GLU A 154 -12.66 13.36 -6.86
C GLU A 154 -11.43 12.46 -6.79
N VAL A 155 -10.62 12.44 -7.85
CA VAL A 155 -9.38 11.67 -7.95
C VAL A 155 -8.34 12.22 -6.97
N GLU A 156 -8.18 13.55 -6.91
CA GLU A 156 -7.21 14.21 -6.04
C GLU A 156 -7.55 13.98 -4.56
N VAL A 157 -8.83 14.04 -4.18
CA VAL A 157 -9.29 13.75 -2.81
C VAL A 157 -9.03 12.30 -2.46
N MET A 158 -9.29 11.35 -3.37
CA MET A 158 -8.97 9.94 -3.14
C MET A 158 -7.46 9.72 -2.98
N ARG A 159 -6.65 10.38 -3.82
CA ARG A 159 -5.19 10.34 -3.74
C ARG A 159 -4.68 10.89 -2.41
N LEU A 160 -5.16 12.06 -1.99
CA LEU A 160 -4.76 12.69 -0.73
C LEU A 160 -5.14 11.81 0.48
N ARG A 161 -6.35 11.24 0.48
CA ARG A 161 -6.78 10.28 1.52
C ARG A 161 -5.89 9.05 1.56
N SER A 162 -5.54 8.48 0.40
CA SER A 162 -4.65 7.32 0.34
C SER A 162 -3.25 7.65 0.88
N HIS A 163 -2.72 8.83 0.55
CA HIS A 163 -1.42 9.28 1.02
C HIS A 163 -1.42 9.54 2.54
N MET A 164 -2.48 10.17 3.07
CA MET A 164 -2.63 10.35 4.52
C MET A 164 -2.73 9.01 5.26
N MET A 165 -3.46 8.03 4.70
CA MET A 165 -3.56 6.70 5.30
C MET A 165 -2.23 5.96 5.33
N VAL A 166 -1.43 6.06 4.25
CA VAL A 166 -0.07 5.51 4.21
C VAL A 166 0.83 6.21 5.22
N PHE A 167 0.79 7.55 5.30
CA PHE A 167 1.57 8.31 6.28
C PHE A 167 1.22 7.92 7.72
N VAL A 168 -0.08 7.78 8.04
CA VAL A 168 -0.53 7.33 9.37
C VAL A 168 -0.04 5.91 9.65
N LYS A 169 -0.12 5.00 8.67
CA LYS A 169 0.40 3.64 8.78
C LYS A 169 1.91 3.63 9.07
N ASP A 170 2.68 4.42 8.34
CA ASP A 170 4.13 4.52 8.50
C ASP A 170 4.50 5.16 9.84
N PHE A 171 3.76 6.18 10.27
CA PHE A 171 3.92 6.81 11.59
C PHE A 171 3.66 5.82 12.73
N ILE A 172 2.60 5.00 12.63
CA ILE A 172 2.29 3.95 13.61
C ILE A 172 3.39 2.88 13.62
N LYS A 173 3.90 2.48 12.45
CA LYS A 173 4.98 1.49 12.32
C LYS A 173 6.28 1.96 12.99
N HIS A 174 6.65 3.23 12.82
CA HIS A 174 7.86 3.81 13.40
C HIS A 174 7.75 4.07 14.91
N ASN A 175 6.54 4.11 15.46
CA ASN A 175 6.31 4.36 16.89
C ASN A 175 5.62 3.15 17.57
N PRO A 176 6.29 1.98 17.66
CA PRO A 176 5.67 0.71 18.09
C PRO A 176 5.24 0.69 19.57
N ARG A 177 5.56 1.74 20.34
CA ARG A 177 5.25 1.85 21.77
C ARG A 177 3.75 1.93 22.08
N LYS A 178 2.91 2.26 21.09
CA LYS A 178 1.44 2.14 21.18
C LYS A 178 0.94 1.12 20.16
N LYS A 179 1.23 -0.17 20.39
CA LYS A 179 0.49 -1.24 19.70
C LYS A 179 -0.99 -1.07 20.03
N LEU A 180 -1.76 -0.51 19.11
CA LEU A 180 -3.22 -0.39 19.18
C LEU A 180 -3.82 -1.80 19.19
N LYS A 181 -3.88 -2.43 20.37
CA LYS A 181 -4.41 -3.80 20.57
C LYS A 181 -5.84 -4.00 20.04
N HIS A 182 -6.57 -2.91 19.83
CA HIS A 182 -7.98 -2.89 19.39
C HIS A 182 -8.18 -2.71 17.88
N LEU A 183 -7.15 -2.41 17.07
CA LEU A 183 -7.27 -2.43 15.60
C LEU A 183 -6.97 -3.81 14.98
N ASN A 184 -6.53 -4.78 15.78
CA ASN A 184 -6.46 -6.20 15.41
C ASN A 184 -7.79 -6.92 15.70
N GLY A 185 -8.93 -6.22 15.68
CA GLY A 185 -10.20 -6.92 15.54
C GLY A 185 -10.21 -7.62 14.18
N ASP A 186 -10.66 -8.87 14.13
CA ASP A 186 -10.84 -9.68 12.92
C ASP A 186 -11.84 -9.04 11.94
N VAL A 187 -11.48 -7.90 11.37
CA VAL A 187 -12.23 -7.26 10.29
C VAL A 187 -11.53 -7.67 9.01
N LEU A 188 -12.11 -8.67 8.35
CA LEU A 188 -11.71 -9.12 7.03
C LEU A 188 -11.98 -7.98 6.04
N HIS A 189 -10.97 -7.14 5.80
CA HIS A 189 -11.00 -6.17 4.72
C HIS A 189 -10.89 -6.91 3.38
N LEU A 190 -12.03 -7.30 2.81
CA LEU A 190 -12.11 -7.79 1.43
C LEU A 190 -11.89 -6.63 0.46
N LEU A 191 -10.70 -6.57 -0.12
CA LEU A 191 -10.40 -5.66 -1.22
C LEU A 191 -11.10 -6.17 -2.48
N LEU A 192 -12.28 -5.61 -2.78
CA LEU A 192 -12.95 -5.81 -4.05
C LEU A 192 -12.19 -5.07 -5.16
N ARG A 193 -12.05 -5.69 -6.35
CA ARG A 193 -11.46 -5.02 -7.50
C ARG A 193 -12.39 -3.91 -7.97
N PRO A 194 -11.87 -2.71 -8.31
CA PRO A 194 -12.70 -1.58 -8.75
C PRO A 194 -13.50 -1.88 -10.04
N GLU A 195 -13.05 -2.83 -10.87
CA GLU A 195 -13.78 -3.29 -12.05
C GLU A 195 -15.12 -3.95 -11.70
N GLU A 196 -15.22 -4.63 -10.55
CA GLU A 196 -16.45 -5.28 -10.10
C GLU A 196 -17.48 -4.26 -9.60
N VAL A 197 -17.01 -3.13 -9.04
CA VAL A 197 -17.85 -2.02 -8.57
C VAL A 197 -18.40 -1.19 -9.74
N LYS A 198 -17.57 -0.91 -10.76
CA LYS A 198 -18.00 -0.17 -11.98
C LYS A 198 -18.92 -0.97 -12.89
N SER A 199 -18.87 -2.31 -12.83
CA SER A 199 -19.67 -3.15 -13.72
C SER A 199 -21.18 -2.96 -13.54
N GLY A 200 -21.65 -2.29 -12.48
CA GLY A 200 -23.08 -2.05 -12.23
C GLY A 200 -23.89 -3.34 -12.06
N ARG A 201 -23.29 -4.50 -12.26
CA ARG A 201 -23.90 -5.83 -12.27
C ARG A 201 -24.42 -6.22 -10.88
N TRP A 202 -23.87 -5.58 -9.84
CA TRP A 202 -24.37 -5.65 -8.46
C TRP A 202 -25.53 -4.69 -8.16
N LEU A 203 -25.65 -3.59 -8.89
CA LEU A 203 -26.66 -2.54 -8.65
C LEU A 203 -27.85 -2.63 -9.60
N SER A 204 -27.71 -3.13 -10.83
CA SER A 204 -28.81 -3.22 -11.80
C SER A 204 -29.76 -4.41 -11.57
N GLN A 205 -29.53 -5.22 -10.53
CA GLN A 205 -30.45 -6.29 -10.11
C GLN A 205 -31.32 -5.87 -8.90
N SER A 206 -31.36 -4.57 -8.58
CA SER A 206 -32.04 -4.00 -7.40
C SER A 206 -33.41 -3.34 -7.69
N ALA A 207 -33.93 -3.40 -8.91
CA ALA A 207 -35.18 -2.73 -9.27
C ALA A 207 -36.47 -3.54 -9.02
N ALA A 208 -36.39 -4.78 -8.54
CA ALA A 208 -37.55 -5.56 -8.13
C ALA A 208 -37.19 -6.33 -6.88
N GLU A 209 -37.51 -5.76 -5.70
CA GLU A 209 -37.15 -6.26 -4.36
C GLU A 209 -36.95 -7.78 -4.31
N PRO A 210 -35.69 -8.26 -4.43
CA PRO A 210 -35.36 -9.60 -4.01
C PRO A 210 -34.83 -9.43 -2.60
N SER A 211 -35.52 -10.00 -1.61
CA SER A 211 -35.08 -10.04 -0.22
C SER A 211 -33.56 -10.24 -0.17
N GLU A 212 -32.84 -9.38 0.57
CA GLU A 212 -31.38 -9.38 0.69
C GLU A 212 -30.83 -10.77 1.06
N TYR A 213 -31.68 -11.61 1.65
CA TYR A 213 -31.49 -13.03 1.92
C TYR A 213 -31.18 -13.88 0.68
N SER A 214 -31.77 -13.62 -0.48
CA SER A 214 -31.64 -14.47 -1.68
C SER A 214 -30.25 -14.34 -2.35
N ALA A 215 -29.68 -13.14 -2.37
CA ALA A 215 -28.33 -12.90 -2.89
C ALA A 215 -27.26 -13.53 -1.98
N TRP A 216 -27.48 -13.48 -0.66
CA TRP A 216 -26.66 -14.19 0.32
C TRP A 216 -26.79 -15.70 0.20
N ALA A 217 -28.01 -16.22 -0.03
CA ALA A 217 -28.24 -17.65 -0.21
C ALA A 217 -27.44 -18.21 -1.40
N GLY A 218 -27.35 -17.48 -2.52
CA GLY A 218 -26.54 -17.88 -3.67
C GLY A 218 -25.04 -17.94 -3.35
N ARG A 219 -24.51 -16.94 -2.63
CA ARG A 219 -23.09 -16.90 -2.22
C ARG A 219 -22.75 -17.96 -1.18
N ILE A 220 -23.62 -18.20 -0.19
CA ILE A 220 -23.47 -19.27 0.80
C ILE A 220 -23.52 -20.63 0.12
N THR A 221 -24.41 -20.81 -0.87
CA THR A 221 -24.50 -22.05 -1.64
C THR A 221 -23.23 -22.29 -2.46
N TYR A 222 -22.66 -21.26 -3.09
CA TYR A 222 -21.38 -21.35 -3.81
C TYR A 222 -20.19 -21.65 -2.88
N MET A 223 -20.12 -20.98 -1.72
CA MET A 223 -19.11 -21.30 -0.72
C MET A 223 -19.25 -22.73 -0.21
N ARG A 224 -20.48 -23.17 0.07
CA ARG A 224 -20.77 -24.55 0.48
C ARG A 224 -20.35 -25.56 -0.58
N SER A 225 -20.66 -25.33 -1.85
CA SER A 225 -20.25 -26.25 -2.93
C SER A 225 -18.74 -26.30 -3.10
N THR A 226 -18.05 -25.16 -2.92
CA THR A 226 -16.59 -25.10 -2.99
C THR A 226 -15.96 -25.86 -1.83
N ILE A 227 -16.45 -25.65 -0.61
CA ILE A 227 -15.99 -26.37 0.58
C ILE A 227 -16.26 -27.87 0.44
N VAL A 228 -17.44 -28.27 -0.02
CA VAL A 228 -17.76 -29.69 -0.25
C VAL A 228 -16.81 -30.31 -1.27
N ARG A 229 -16.47 -29.61 -2.34
CA ARG A 229 -15.54 -30.11 -3.37
C ARG A 229 -14.11 -30.26 -2.82
N GLU A 230 -13.62 -29.28 -2.06
CA GLU A 230 -12.30 -29.35 -1.44
C GLU A 230 -12.25 -30.44 -0.35
N VAL A 231 -13.30 -30.56 0.47
CA VAL A 231 -13.42 -31.62 1.49
C VAL A 231 -13.51 -32.98 0.83
N GLU A 232 -14.27 -33.14 -0.25
CA GLU A 232 -14.36 -34.40 -0.99
C GLU A 232 -13.01 -34.80 -1.60
N ALA A 233 -12.25 -33.83 -2.13
CA ALA A 233 -10.89 -34.08 -2.60
C ALA A 233 -9.98 -34.57 -1.46
N VAL A 234 -10.02 -33.90 -0.29
CA VAL A 234 -9.24 -34.32 0.88
C VAL A 234 -9.66 -35.71 1.37
N VAL A 235 -10.97 -35.99 1.45
CA VAL A 235 -11.51 -37.29 1.86
C VAL A 235 -11.07 -38.39 0.90
N ARG A 236 -11.10 -38.15 -0.42
CA ARG A 236 -10.58 -39.11 -1.40
C ARG A 236 -9.09 -39.38 -1.18
N THR A 237 -8.27 -38.34 -1.01
CA THR A 237 -6.84 -38.55 -0.74
C THR A 237 -6.56 -39.28 0.58
N GLN A 238 -7.42 -39.12 1.60
CA GLN A 238 -7.30 -39.89 2.84
C GLN A 238 -7.79 -41.33 2.67
N ALA A 239 -8.85 -41.56 1.90
CA ALA A 239 -9.35 -42.89 1.58
C ALA A 239 -8.31 -43.70 0.78
N ASP A 240 -7.67 -43.08 -0.22
CA ASP A 240 -6.61 -43.70 -1.01
C ASP A 240 -5.39 -44.06 -0.14
N LYS A 241 -4.98 -43.15 0.76
CA LYS A 241 -3.91 -43.44 1.74
C LYS A 241 -4.29 -44.56 2.70
N ALA A 242 -5.56 -44.61 3.13
CA ALA A 242 -6.03 -45.66 4.01
C ALA A 242 -6.09 -47.02 3.29
N SER A 243 -6.47 -47.06 2.00
CA SER A 243 -6.43 -48.30 1.23
C SER A 243 -5.00 -48.79 1.01
N GLU A 244 -4.06 -47.89 0.68
CA GLU A 244 -2.63 -48.23 0.58
C GLU A 244 -2.09 -48.79 1.90
N GLN A 245 -2.50 -48.24 3.04
CA GLN A 245 -2.12 -48.75 4.35
C GLN A 245 -2.71 -50.13 4.64
N LEU A 246 -3.97 -50.37 4.27
CA LEU A 246 -4.61 -51.68 4.42
C LEU A 246 -3.93 -52.73 3.54
N ASP A 247 -3.62 -52.40 2.28
CA ASP A 247 -2.89 -53.29 1.38
C ASP A 247 -1.48 -53.60 1.91
N ALA A 248 -0.82 -52.62 2.52
CA ALA A 248 0.48 -52.83 3.16
C ALA A 248 0.36 -53.76 4.39
N ILE A 249 -0.70 -53.63 5.18
CA ILE A 249 -0.97 -54.51 6.33
C ILE A 249 -1.26 -55.93 5.86
N ASP A 250 -2.10 -56.10 4.84
CA ASP A 250 -2.47 -57.42 4.29
C ASP A 250 -1.24 -58.16 3.74
N ASN A 251 -0.39 -57.45 2.99
CA ASN A 251 0.90 -57.98 2.54
C ASN A 251 1.83 -58.40 3.69
N ARG A 252 1.80 -57.68 4.82
CA ARG A 252 2.57 -58.07 6.02
C ARG A 252 1.94 -59.29 6.69
N LEU A 253 0.62 -59.37 6.75
CA LEU A 253 -0.09 -60.51 7.33
C LEU A 253 0.19 -61.78 6.54
N GLY A 254 0.10 -61.73 5.20
CA GLY A 254 0.45 -62.85 4.33
C GLY A 254 1.90 -63.32 4.47
N LYS A 255 2.85 -62.40 4.69
CA LYS A 255 4.25 -62.76 5.03
C LYS A 255 4.35 -63.46 6.38
N VAL A 256 3.59 -63.00 7.38
CA VAL A 256 3.57 -63.62 8.70
C VAL A 256 2.95 -65.02 8.62
N GLU A 257 1.84 -65.20 7.91
CA GLU A 257 1.22 -66.51 7.70
C GLU A 257 2.14 -67.47 6.93
N ALA A 258 2.81 -67.00 5.88
CA ALA A 258 3.83 -67.78 5.16
C ALA A 258 5.00 -68.18 6.08
N SER A 259 5.44 -67.28 6.97
CA SER A 259 6.49 -67.58 7.94
C SER A 259 6.03 -68.56 9.02
N ALA A 260 4.78 -68.45 9.49
CA ALA A 260 4.19 -69.33 10.50
C ALA A 260 3.97 -70.74 9.95
N THR A 261 3.48 -70.86 8.71
CA THR A 261 3.35 -72.15 8.02
C THR A 261 4.71 -72.79 7.78
N ALA A 262 5.71 -72.04 7.33
CA ALA A 262 7.09 -72.53 7.20
C ALA A 262 7.68 -72.99 8.55
N ALA A 263 7.47 -72.23 9.62
CA ALA A 263 7.90 -72.59 10.98
C ALA A 263 7.19 -73.85 11.49
N SER A 264 5.89 -73.98 11.25
CA SER A 264 5.12 -75.18 11.63
C SER A 264 5.57 -76.43 10.87
N ALA A 265 5.89 -76.30 9.57
CA ALA A 265 6.43 -77.38 8.75
C ALA A 265 7.84 -77.79 9.22
N ALA A 266 8.69 -76.81 9.57
CA ALA A 266 10.00 -77.07 10.14
C ALA A 266 9.90 -77.77 11.51
N ALA A 267 8.97 -77.37 12.37
CA ALA A 267 8.70 -78.03 13.65
C ALA A 267 8.20 -79.47 13.47
N ALA A 268 7.28 -79.70 12.52
CA ALA A 268 6.82 -81.05 12.18
C ALA A 268 7.97 -81.94 11.68
N ALA A 269 8.82 -81.42 10.78
CA ALA A 269 10.01 -82.12 10.29
C ALA A 269 11.00 -82.44 11.43
N ALA A 270 11.22 -81.51 12.36
CA ALA A 270 12.07 -81.72 13.53
C ALA A 270 11.49 -82.79 14.46
N SER A 271 10.17 -82.80 14.68
CA SER A 271 9.50 -83.83 15.50
C SER A 271 9.58 -85.22 14.87
N ALA A 272 9.44 -85.32 13.54
CA ALA A 272 9.59 -86.57 12.79
C ALA A 272 11.04 -87.09 12.84
N ALA A 273 12.02 -86.19 12.72
CA ALA A 273 13.44 -86.53 12.88
C ALA A 273 13.74 -87.01 14.31
N ALA A 274 13.20 -86.36 15.34
CA ALA A 274 13.35 -86.78 16.73
C ALA A 274 12.74 -88.17 16.99
N ALA A 275 11.56 -88.44 16.43
CA ALA A 275 10.92 -89.75 16.50
C ALA A 275 11.74 -90.85 15.81
N ALA A 276 12.35 -90.55 14.67
CA ALA A 276 13.24 -91.47 13.97
C ALA A 276 14.52 -91.77 14.77
N VAL A 277 15.09 -90.77 15.45
CA VAL A 277 16.24 -90.95 16.36
C VAL A 277 15.85 -91.79 17.58
N ALA A 278 14.67 -91.56 18.17
CA ALA A 278 14.18 -92.36 19.29
C ALA A 278 13.92 -93.82 18.90
N ALA A 279 13.37 -94.08 17.70
CA ALA A 279 13.19 -95.42 17.16
C ALA A 279 14.54 -96.12 16.90
N ALA A 280 15.53 -95.39 16.39
CA ALA A 280 16.89 -95.92 16.22
C ALA A 280 17.59 -96.23 17.55
N ALA A 281 17.34 -95.43 18.60
CA ALA A 281 17.87 -95.67 19.95
C ALA A 281 17.23 -96.90 20.62
N ALA A 282 15.97 -97.22 20.32
CA ALA A 282 15.28 -98.40 20.84
C ALA A 282 15.76 -99.73 20.20
N ALA A 283 16.41 -99.68 19.03
CA ALA A 283 16.94 -100.85 18.33
C ALA A 283 18.42 -101.16 18.64
N ALA A 284 19.09 -100.36 19.47
CA ALA A 284 20.51 -100.50 19.77
C ALA A 284 20.76 -101.35 21.04
N PRO A 285 21.70 -102.33 21.01
CA PRO A 285 22.01 -103.18 22.16
C PRO A 285 22.63 -102.38 23.33
N PRO A 286 22.40 -102.81 24.59
CA PRO A 286 22.50 -101.97 25.81
C PRO A 286 23.91 -101.52 26.23
N VAL A 287 24.95 -101.73 25.42
CA VAL A 287 26.34 -101.40 25.80
C VAL A 287 26.80 -100.04 25.24
N LYS A 288 26.08 -99.43 24.29
CA LYS A 288 26.44 -98.12 23.70
C LYS A 288 25.66 -96.90 24.22
N GLN A 289 24.73 -97.09 25.16
CA GLN A 289 23.87 -96.01 25.66
C GLN A 289 24.62 -94.97 26.51
N VAL A 290 25.74 -95.35 27.17
CA VAL A 290 26.51 -94.42 28.03
C VAL A 290 27.34 -93.43 27.21
N GLU A 291 27.98 -93.85 26.12
CA GLU A 291 28.69 -92.93 25.21
C GLU A 291 27.72 -92.01 24.44
N GLN A 292 26.56 -92.53 24.05
CA GLN A 292 25.56 -91.72 23.36
C GLN A 292 24.91 -90.68 24.28
N MET A 293 24.74 -90.96 25.58
CA MET A 293 24.26 -89.96 26.54
C MET A 293 25.26 -88.83 26.77
N ALA A 294 26.56 -89.15 26.89
CA ALA A 294 27.60 -88.13 27.04
C ALA A 294 27.72 -87.22 25.80
N ALA A 295 27.57 -87.79 24.60
CA ALA A 295 27.54 -87.01 23.36
C ALA A 295 26.27 -86.15 23.24
N LEU A 296 25.14 -86.62 23.79
CA LEU A 296 23.88 -85.86 23.83
C LEU A 296 23.98 -84.66 24.79
N GLU A 297 24.58 -84.82 25.97
CA GLU A 297 24.81 -83.71 26.91
C GLU A 297 25.73 -82.63 26.33
N SER A 298 26.78 -83.02 25.59
CA SER A 298 27.63 -82.08 24.87
C SER A 298 26.85 -81.26 23.84
N ARG A 299 25.99 -81.90 23.04
CA ARG A 299 25.15 -81.21 22.05
C ARG A 299 24.08 -80.32 22.66
N ILE A 300 23.48 -80.75 23.77
CA ILE A 300 22.50 -79.93 24.50
C ILE A 300 23.16 -78.65 25.01
N ASN A 301 24.37 -78.75 25.58
CA ASN A 301 25.13 -77.58 26.05
C ASN A 301 25.53 -76.62 24.91
N GLU A 302 25.84 -77.13 23.71
CA GLU A 302 26.10 -76.28 22.54
C GLU A 302 24.84 -75.56 22.05
N MET A 303 23.69 -76.24 21.98
CA MET A 303 22.42 -75.61 21.61
C MET A 303 22.01 -74.54 22.62
N GLN A 304 22.24 -74.78 23.92
CA GLN A 304 21.92 -73.82 24.97
C GLN A 304 22.77 -72.55 24.84
N ARG A 305 24.08 -72.68 24.57
CA ARG A 305 24.95 -71.53 24.27
C ARG A 305 24.56 -70.79 23.00
N GLY A 306 24.14 -71.51 21.95
CA GLY A 306 23.65 -70.90 20.72
C GLY A 306 22.37 -70.08 20.92
N LEU A 307 21.46 -70.58 21.78
CA LEU A 307 20.22 -69.89 22.13
C LEU A 307 20.48 -68.63 22.98
N GLU A 308 21.39 -68.72 23.95
CA GLU A 308 21.82 -67.57 24.74
C GLU A 308 22.49 -66.50 23.87
N ALA A 309 23.28 -66.90 22.87
CA ALA A 309 23.89 -65.97 21.91
C ALA A 309 22.86 -65.27 21.00
N LEU A 310 21.76 -65.96 20.64
CA LEU A 310 20.66 -65.37 19.87
C LEU A 310 19.83 -64.40 20.71
N LEU A 311 19.57 -64.71 21.98
CA LEU A 311 18.85 -63.84 22.91
C LEU A 311 19.69 -62.62 23.36
N ALA A 312 21.01 -62.74 23.39
CA ALA A 312 21.92 -61.65 23.72
C ALA A 312 22.12 -60.66 22.55
N ARG A 313 21.56 -60.91 21.36
CA ARG A 313 21.67 -60.00 20.23
C ARG A 313 20.74 -58.79 20.46
N PRO A 314 21.27 -57.57 20.66
CA PRO A 314 20.47 -56.42 21.00
C PRO A 314 19.56 -56.06 19.82
N ASN A 315 18.26 -55.86 20.10
CA ASN A 315 17.29 -55.29 19.16
C ASN A 315 17.74 -53.87 18.78
N GLY A 316 18.61 -53.78 17.78
CA GLY A 316 19.15 -52.54 17.24
C GLY A 316 18.44 -52.15 15.95
N SER A 317 17.91 -50.92 15.97
CA SER A 317 17.54 -50.05 14.85
C SER A 317 16.39 -50.50 13.93
N MET A 318 15.19 -50.05 14.28
CA MET A 318 14.40 -49.21 13.36
C MET A 318 14.13 -47.87 14.03
#